data_AF-A0A7S1Q6V8-F1
#
_entry.id   AF-A0A7S1Q6V8-F1
#
_cell.length_a   1.000
_cell.length_b   1.000
_cell.length_c   1.000
_cell.angle_alpha   90.00
_cell.angle_beta   90.00
_cell.angle_gamma   90.00
#
_symmetry.space_group_name_H-M   'P 1'
#
loop_
_entity.id
_entity.type
_entity.pdbx_description
1 polymer ?
#
loop_
_entity_poly.entity_id
_entity_poly.type
_entity_poly.pdbx_seq_one_letter_code
_entity_poly.pdbx_strand_id
1 'polypeptide(L)'
;TVFHKSLIWAASSAVAAALLHTHVKGEEVNGSALSMKNINLAWPVFASVLGFVMVFFTNQAYGRFWEGATLIAQVRGEWFNAVQTLFAFCNRSEEFKEQVTDFQQNLVRLVSLLYCSALQQVCELTDDTFQVVDSAGMDEAS
;
A
#
# COMPACT_ATOMS: atom_id res chain seq x y z
N THR A 1 -9.67 -7.69 -14.74
CA THR A 1 -11.07 -7.27 -15.04
C THR A 1 -11.40 -5.81 -14.69
N VAL A 2 -10.41 -4.99 -14.32
CA VAL A 2 -10.60 -3.59 -13.86
C VAL A 2 -10.91 -2.61 -15.02
N PHE A 3 -10.51 -2.93 -16.24
CA PHE A 3 -10.71 -2.07 -17.43
C PHE A 3 -12.19 -1.79 -17.76
N HIS A 4 -13.09 -2.75 -17.54
CA HIS A 4 -14.51 -2.55 -17.85
C HIS A 4 -15.20 -1.58 -16.88
N LYS A 5 -14.79 -1.58 -15.61
CA LYS A 5 -15.34 -0.65 -14.62
C LYS A 5 -14.85 0.77 -14.88
N SER A 6 -13.57 0.96 -15.20
CA SER A 6 -13.01 2.29 -15.50
C SER A 6 -13.60 2.93 -16.76
N LEU A 7 -13.95 2.13 -17.79
CA LEU A 7 -14.60 2.61 -19.02
C LEU A 7 -16.01 3.18 -18.78
N ILE A 8 -16.79 2.56 -17.90
CA ILE A 8 -18.16 3.01 -17.58
C ILE A 8 -18.12 4.37 -16.86
N TRP A 9 -17.15 4.57 -15.98
CA TRP A 9 -16.95 5.85 -15.30
C TRP A 9 -16.33 6.91 -16.22
N ALA A 10 -15.43 6.54 -17.13
CA ALA A 10 -14.91 7.47 -18.13
C ALA A 10 -16.02 7.96 -19.08
N ALA A 11 -16.95 7.08 -19.45
CA ALA A 11 -18.09 7.43 -20.30
C ALA A 11 -18.99 8.50 -19.66
N SER A 12 -19.23 8.44 -18.34
CA SER A 12 -20.07 9.46 -17.68
C SER A 12 -19.40 10.84 -17.67
N SER A 13 -18.08 10.90 -17.47
CA SER A 13 -17.33 12.15 -17.54
C SER A 13 -17.32 12.76 -18.95
N ALA A 14 -17.24 11.92 -19.99
CA ALA A 14 -17.28 12.36 -21.38
C ALA A 14 -18.66 12.90 -21.79
N VAL A 15 -19.74 12.27 -21.31
CA VAL A 15 -21.11 12.73 -21.55
C VAL A 15 -21.38 14.06 -20.86
N ALA A 16 -20.92 14.23 -19.61
CA ALA A 16 -21.06 15.50 -18.89
C ALA A 16 -20.31 16.66 -19.59
N ALA A 17 -19.10 16.42 -20.08
CA ALA A 17 -18.32 17.40 -20.82
C ALA A 17 -18.97 17.77 -22.17
N ALA A 18 -19.52 16.79 -22.89
CA ALA A 18 -20.20 17.01 -24.16
C ALA A 18 -21.49 17.83 -24.00
N LEU A 19 -22.30 17.53 -22.98
CA LEU A 19 -23.53 18.26 -22.67
C LEU A 19 -23.24 19.73 -22.33
N LEU A 20 -22.22 19.96 -21.51
CA LEU A 20 -21.83 21.32 -21.13
C LEU A 20 -21.35 22.14 -22.35
N HIS A 21 -20.55 21.52 -23.24
CA HIS A 21 -20.08 22.17 -24.46
C HIS A 21 -21.24 22.56 -25.39
N THR A 22 -22.30 21.75 -25.48
CA THR A 22 -23.48 22.08 -26.30
C THR A 22 -24.33 23.21 -25.73
N HIS A 23 -24.39 23.36 -24.40
CA HIS A 23 -25.15 24.45 -23.77
C HIS A 23 -24.42 25.80 -23.83
N VAL A 24 -23.07 25.82 -23.89
CA VAL A 24 -22.27 27.05 -23.94
C VAL A 24 -22.21 27.67 -25.33
N LYS A 25 -22.26 26.84 -26.39
CA LYS A 25 -22.27 27.34 -27.78
C LYS A 25 -23.56 28.07 -28.19
N GLY A 26 -24.62 28.01 -27.39
CA GLY A 26 -25.88 28.71 -27.65
C GLY A 26 -25.90 30.21 -27.28
N GLU A 27 -24.87 30.74 -26.61
CA GLU A 27 -24.85 32.10 -26.04
C GLU A 27 -23.72 33.01 -26.59
N GLU A 28 -23.41 32.94 -27.88
CA GLU A 28 -22.48 33.91 -28.51
C GLU A 28 -23.18 35.21 -28.95
N VAL A 29 -23.45 36.16 -28.03
CA VAL A 29 -23.46 37.63 -28.31
C VAL A 29 -23.15 38.45 -27.02
N ASN A 30 -21.88 38.73 -26.73
CA ASN A 30 -21.33 40.02 -26.22
C ASN A 30 -19.90 39.86 -25.64
N GLY A 31 -18.91 40.40 -26.36
CA GLY A 31 -17.48 40.08 -26.20
C GLY A 31 -16.74 40.55 -24.93
N SER A 32 -17.36 41.29 -24.01
CA SER A 32 -16.70 41.75 -22.77
C SER A 32 -17.20 41.05 -21.50
N ALA A 33 -18.49 40.69 -21.44
CA ALA A 33 -19.05 39.83 -20.39
C ALA A 33 -18.61 38.36 -20.53
N LEU A 34 -18.22 37.95 -21.75
CA LEU A 34 -17.76 36.60 -22.07
C LEU A 34 -16.49 36.21 -21.30
N SER A 35 -15.53 37.11 -21.07
CA SER A 35 -14.27 36.77 -20.40
C SER A 35 -14.47 36.44 -18.91
N MET A 36 -15.24 37.25 -18.19
CA MET A 36 -15.60 36.97 -16.79
C MET A 36 -16.57 35.77 -16.67
N LYS A 37 -17.54 35.61 -17.58
CA LYS A 37 -18.47 34.47 -17.57
C LYS A 37 -17.75 33.15 -17.88
N ASN A 38 -16.77 33.17 -18.79
CA ASN A 38 -15.94 32.00 -19.10
C ASN A 38 -15.07 31.57 -17.93
N ILE A 39 -14.49 32.49 -17.15
CA ILE A 39 -13.73 32.14 -15.94
C ILE A 39 -14.65 31.54 -14.87
N ASN A 40 -15.82 32.16 -14.66
CA ASN A 40 -16.83 31.67 -13.71
C ASN A 40 -17.41 30.31 -14.12
N LEU A 41 -17.45 29.99 -15.41
CA LEU A 41 -17.89 28.70 -15.92
C LEU A 41 -16.74 27.67 -15.98
N ALA A 42 -15.52 28.08 -16.29
CA ALA A 42 -14.37 27.18 -16.38
C ALA A 42 -13.99 26.61 -15.01
N TRP A 43 -14.09 27.40 -13.94
CA TRP A 43 -13.77 26.97 -12.58
C TRP A 43 -14.59 25.74 -12.10
N PRO A 44 -15.94 25.74 -12.14
CA PRO A 44 -16.73 24.58 -11.70
C PRO A 44 -16.54 23.35 -12.60
N VAL A 45 -16.27 23.54 -13.89
CA VAL A 45 -15.97 22.43 -14.82
C VAL A 45 -14.62 21.81 -14.47
N PHE A 46 -13.61 22.63 -14.25
CA PHE A 46 -12.31 22.18 -13.78
C PHE A 46 -12.41 21.48 -12.42
N ALA A 47 -13.11 22.07 -11.45
CA ALA A 47 -13.30 21.50 -10.13
C ALA A 47 -14.08 20.18 -10.17
N SER A 48 -15.04 20.02 -11.08
CA SER A 48 -15.79 18.77 -11.22
C SER A 48 -14.93 17.65 -11.80
N VAL A 49 -14.11 17.93 -12.82
CA VAL A 49 -13.15 16.96 -13.36
C VAL A 49 -12.10 16.60 -12.32
N LEU A 50 -11.56 17.58 -11.60
CA LEU A 50 -10.58 17.34 -10.53
C LEU A 50 -11.19 16.50 -9.40
N GLY A 51 -12.40 16.82 -8.96
CA GLY A 51 -13.11 16.06 -7.94
C GLY A 51 -13.34 14.61 -8.36
N PHE A 52 -13.74 14.39 -9.62
CA PHE A 52 -13.88 13.06 -10.18
C PHE A 52 -12.54 12.30 -10.17
N VAL A 53 -11.48 12.88 -10.75
CA VAL A 53 -10.14 12.26 -10.79
C VAL A 53 -9.63 11.93 -9.38
N MET A 54 -9.82 12.84 -8.43
CA MET A 54 -9.37 12.65 -7.05
C MET A 54 -10.06 11.47 -6.38
N VAL A 55 -11.35 11.22 -6.64
CA VAL A 55 -12.06 10.05 -6.11
C VAL A 55 -11.50 8.76 -6.68
N PHE A 56 -11.27 8.66 -8.00
CA PHE A 56 -10.71 7.44 -8.60
C PHE A 56 -9.28 7.18 -8.15
N PHE A 57 -8.45 8.24 -8.11
CA PHE A 57 -7.07 8.14 -7.64
C PHE A 57 -7.03 7.67 -6.19
N THR A 58 -7.84 8.27 -5.31
CA THR A 58 -7.88 7.89 -3.89
C THR A 58 -8.37 6.46 -3.71
N ASN A 59 -9.39 6.05 -4.48
CA ASN A 59 -9.90 4.67 -4.41
C ASN A 59 -8.84 3.65 -4.86
N GLN A 60 -8.13 3.93 -5.96
CA GLN A 60 -7.04 3.09 -6.43
C GLN A 60 -5.88 3.03 -5.42
N ALA A 61 -5.47 4.17 -4.88
CA ALA A 61 -4.42 4.26 -3.89
C ALA A 61 -4.80 3.49 -2.61
N TYR A 62 -6.04 3.65 -2.14
CA TYR A 62 -6.57 2.94 -0.99
C TYR A 62 -6.57 1.43 -1.20
N GLY A 63 -7.00 0.95 -2.38
CA GLY A 63 -6.96 -0.47 -2.72
C GLY A 63 -5.55 -1.04 -2.63
N ARG A 64 -4.55 -0.38 -3.23
CA ARG A 64 -3.15 -0.82 -3.18
C ARG A 64 -2.57 -0.77 -1.77
N PHE A 65 -2.92 0.25 -0.99
CA PHE A 65 -2.50 0.36 0.41
C PHE A 65 -3.00 -0.82 1.25
N TRP A 66 -4.30 -1.14 1.16
CA TRP A 66 -4.87 -2.24 1.94
C TRP A 66 -4.42 -3.61 1.47
N GLU A 67 -4.20 -3.79 0.17
CA GLU A 67 -3.59 -5.01 -0.37
C GLU A 67 -2.17 -5.20 0.21
N GLY A 68 -1.33 -4.15 0.18
CA GLY A 68 0.01 -4.18 0.79
C GLY A 68 -0.03 -4.46 2.29
N ALA A 69 -0.90 -3.78 3.04
CA ALA A 69 -1.07 -4.00 4.48
C ALA A 69 -1.50 -5.44 4.80
N THR A 70 -2.41 -6.01 4.00
CA THR A 70 -2.87 -7.39 4.16
C THR A 70 -1.74 -8.38 3.85
N LEU A 71 -0.97 -8.15 2.79
CA LEU A 71 0.18 -8.99 2.44
C LEU A 71 1.23 -9.00 3.54
N ILE A 72 1.57 -7.84 4.13
CA ILE A 72 2.53 -7.76 5.25
C ILE A 72 2.00 -8.54 6.47
N ALA A 73 0.70 -8.41 6.77
CA ALA A 73 0.06 -9.15 7.86
C ALA A 73 0.09 -10.68 7.63
N GLN A 74 -0.15 -11.12 6.40
CA GLN A 74 -0.05 -12.54 6.01
C GLN A 74 1.38 -13.06 6.14
N VAL A 75 2.36 -12.35 5.59
CA VAL A 75 3.78 -12.70 5.67
C VAL A 75 4.20 -12.89 7.12
N ARG A 76 3.83 -11.97 8.02
CA ARG A 76 4.10 -12.11 9.47
C ARG A 76 3.49 -13.39 10.06
N GLY A 77 2.27 -13.75 9.64
CA GLY A 77 1.61 -14.99 10.06
C GLY A 77 2.35 -16.25 9.59
N GLU A 78 2.79 -16.26 8.33
CA GLU A 78 3.57 -17.36 7.76
C GLU A 78 4.91 -17.54 8.46
N TRP A 79 5.64 -16.46 8.74
CA TRP A 79 6.89 -16.52 9.52
C TRP A 79 6.66 -17.11 10.92
N PHE A 80 5.62 -16.65 11.62
CA PHE A 80 5.27 -17.17 12.94
C PHE A 80 4.92 -18.67 12.89
N ASN A 81 4.11 -19.07 11.92
CA ASN A 81 3.72 -20.46 11.74
C ASN A 81 4.92 -21.37 11.42
N ALA A 82 5.86 -20.90 10.60
CA ALA A 82 7.09 -21.62 10.28
C ALA A 82 7.95 -21.85 11.54
N VAL A 83 8.17 -20.81 12.35
CA VAL A 83 8.92 -20.91 13.62
C VAL A 83 8.23 -21.86 14.60
N GLN A 84 6.90 -21.75 14.75
CA GLN A 84 6.13 -22.62 15.63
C GLN A 84 6.22 -24.09 15.19
N THR A 85 6.21 -24.35 13.89
CA THR A 85 6.35 -25.70 13.34
C THR A 85 7.73 -26.28 13.68
N LEU A 86 8.79 -25.50 13.53
CA LEU A 86 10.15 -25.91 13.93
C LEU A 86 10.24 -26.19 15.43
N PHE A 87 9.60 -25.37 16.26
CA PHE A 87 9.53 -25.59 17.72
C PHE A 87 8.76 -26.87 18.06
N ALA A 88 7.68 -27.17 17.34
CA ALA A 88 6.87 -28.36 17.56
C ALA A 88 7.62 -29.66 17.25
N PHE A 89 8.57 -29.63 16.31
CA PHE A 89 9.44 -30.75 15.95
C PHE A 89 10.69 -30.90 16.83
N CYS A 90 10.90 -30.01 17.79
CA CYS A 90 12.01 -30.14 18.74
C CYS A 90 11.81 -31.35 19.68
N ASN A 91 12.91 -32.00 20.04
CA ASN A 91 12.90 -33.14 20.97
C ASN A 91 12.42 -32.69 22.37
N ARG A 92 11.52 -33.46 22.99
CA ARG A 92 10.93 -33.15 24.31
C ARG A 92 11.60 -33.87 25.48
N SER A 93 12.61 -34.70 25.21
CA SER A 93 13.32 -35.43 26.25
C SER A 93 14.19 -34.48 27.10
N GLU A 94 14.28 -34.78 28.40
CA GLU A 94 14.99 -33.96 29.41
C GLU A 94 16.47 -33.73 29.04
N GLU A 95 17.09 -34.74 28.43
CA GLU A 95 18.51 -34.74 28.03
C GLU A 95 18.87 -33.64 27.01
N PHE A 96 17.94 -33.27 26.12
CA PHE A 96 18.19 -32.29 25.06
C PHE A 96 17.58 -30.92 25.37
N LYS A 97 17.03 -30.69 26.56
CA LYS A 97 16.34 -29.43 26.89
C LYS A 97 17.23 -28.20 26.72
N GLU A 98 18.49 -28.29 27.11
CA GLU A 98 19.46 -27.20 26.97
C GLU A 98 19.75 -26.91 25.49
N GLN A 99 20.12 -27.93 24.72
CA GLN A 99 20.38 -27.82 23.28
C GLN A 99 19.17 -27.31 22.49
N VAL A 100 17.96 -27.75 22.86
CA VAL A 100 16.71 -27.27 22.24
C VAL A 100 16.47 -25.80 22.58
N THR A 101 16.76 -25.38 23.81
CA THR A 101 16.62 -23.98 24.22
C THR A 101 17.58 -23.08 23.44
N ASP A 102 18.84 -23.49 23.30
CA ASP A 102 19.84 -22.76 22.52
C ASP A 102 19.46 -22.67 21.03
N PHE A 103 18.99 -23.78 20.46
CA PHE A 103 18.47 -23.80 19.09
C PHE A 103 17.29 -22.84 18.91
N GLN A 104 16.32 -22.86 19.83
CA GLN A 104 15.14 -22.00 19.77
C GLN A 104 15.51 -20.51 19.85
N GLN A 105 16.43 -20.15 20.74
CA GLN A 105 16.90 -18.76 20.88
C GLN A 105 17.62 -18.29 19.61
N ASN A 106 18.50 -19.12 19.05
CA ASN A 106 19.22 -18.80 17.81
C ASN A 106 18.27 -18.69 16.61
N LEU A 107 17.27 -19.57 16.51
CA LEU A 107 16.27 -19.51 15.46
C LEU A 107 15.46 -18.21 15.52
N VAL A 108 15.02 -17.78 16.72
CA VAL A 108 14.24 -16.54 16.89
C VAL A 108 15.07 -15.32 16.48
N ARG A 109 16.34 -15.27 16.85
CA ARG A 109 17.26 -14.19 16.46
C ARG A 109 17.47 -14.12 14.95
N LEU A 110 17.73 -15.28 14.32
CA LEU A 110 17.89 -15.38 12.86
C LEU A 110 16.62 -14.95 12.11
N VAL A 111 15.45 -15.39 12.56
CA VAL A 111 14.18 -15.03 11.95
C VAL A 111 13.86 -13.55 12.16
N SER A 112 14.23 -12.96 13.30
CA SER A 112 14.12 -11.52 13.53
C SER A 112 14.98 -10.72 12.54
N LEU A 113 16.24 -11.12 12.32
CA LEU A 113 17.15 -10.48 11.36
C LEU A 113 16.61 -10.62 9.93
N LEU A 114 16.15 -11.82 9.56
CA LEU A 114 15.60 -12.11 8.25
C LEU A 114 14.33 -11.31 7.97
N TYR A 115 13.43 -11.22 8.95
CA TYR A 115 12.20 -10.42 8.84
C TYR A 115 12.52 -8.93 8.71
N CYS A 116 13.49 -8.42 9.46
CA CYS A 116 13.99 -7.05 9.34
C CYS A 116 14.55 -6.77 7.93
N SER A 117 15.40 -7.65 7.41
CA SER A 117 15.97 -7.52 6.05
C SER A 117 14.88 -7.53 4.97
N ALA A 118 13.87 -8.39 5.12
CA ALA A 118 12.74 -8.43 4.20
C ALA A 118 11.92 -7.13 4.23
N LEU A 119 11.68 -6.57 5.43
CA LEU A 119 10.96 -5.30 5.56
C LEU A 119 11.76 -4.13 4.97
N GLN A 120 13.08 -4.10 5.13
CA GLN A 120 13.93 -3.05 4.57
C GLN A 120 13.93 -3.02 3.04
N GLN A 121 13.68 -4.15 2.37
CA GLN A 121 13.52 -4.18 0.91
C GLN A 121 12.19 -3.57 0.44
N VAL A 122 11.17 -3.59 1.30
CA VAL A 122 9.82 -3.10 0.98
C VAL A 122 9.63 -1.65 1.43
N CYS A 123 10.31 -1.25 2.52
CA CYS A 123 10.21 0.08 3.09
C CYS A 123 11.41 0.94 2.67
N GLU A 124 11.15 2.09 2.04
CA GLU A 124 12.16 3.15 1.92
C GLU A 124 12.30 3.83 3.29
N LEU A 125 13.32 3.43 4.04
CA LEU A 125 13.68 4.04 5.32
C LEU A 125 14.94 4.87 5.12
N THR A 126 14.82 6.19 5.27
CA THR A 126 15.93 7.13 5.07
C THR A 126 16.77 7.31 6.34
N ASP A 127 16.18 7.12 7.54
CA ASP A 127 16.85 7.35 8.83
C ASP A 127 16.43 6.38 9.97
N ASP A 128 15.46 5.48 9.74
CA ASP A 128 14.95 4.57 10.77
C ASP A 128 15.42 3.11 10.53
N THR A 129 16.23 2.58 11.44
CA THR A 129 16.54 1.14 11.49
C THR A 129 15.46 0.38 12.25
N PHE A 130 14.97 -0.72 11.69
CA PHE A 130 14.06 -1.62 12.40
C PHE A 130 14.76 -2.23 13.62
N GLN A 131 14.03 -2.34 14.72
CA GLN A 131 14.52 -3.03 15.92
C GLN A 131 14.55 -4.53 15.68
N VAL A 132 15.70 -5.15 15.95
CA VAL A 132 15.91 -6.59 15.87
C VAL A 132 16.19 -7.10 17.28
N VAL A 133 15.80 -8.34 17.57
CA VAL A 133 16.23 -9.05 18.78
C VAL A 133 17.76 -9.11 18.83
N ASP A 134 18.32 -8.85 20.02
CA ASP A 134 19.77 -8.83 20.27
C ASP A 134 20.49 -10.07 19.68
N SER A 135 21.56 -9.81 18.92
CA SER A 135 22.39 -10.82 18.26
C SER A 135 23.46 -11.41 19.18
N ALA A 136 23.55 -10.97 20.44
CA ALA A 136 24.47 -11.52 21.43
C ALA A 136 24.34 -13.06 21.54
N GLY A 137 25.41 -13.78 21.20
CA GLY A 137 25.46 -15.25 21.20
C GLY A 137 25.33 -15.93 19.82
N MET A 138 25.24 -15.17 18.72
CA MET A 138 25.34 -15.72 17.36
C MET A 138 26.78 -15.86 16.85
N ASP A 139 27.76 -15.31 17.58
CA ASP A 139 29.19 -15.51 17.34
C ASP A 139 29.71 -16.61 18.28
N GLU A 140 30.10 -17.76 17.72
CA GLU A 140 31.07 -18.65 18.38
C GLU A 140 32.48 -18.30 17.87
N ALA A 141 33.29 -17.76 18.79
CA ALA A 141 34.75 -17.63 18.72
C ALA A 141 35.38 -16.63 17.74
N SER A 142 35.91 -15.54 18.31
CA SER A 142 37.37 -15.41 18.39
C SER A 142 37.79 -15.23 19.84
#